data_AF-A0A2V8GKT0-F1
#
_entry.id   AF-A0A2V8GKT0-F1
#
_cell.length_a   1.000
_cell.length_b   1.000
_cell.length_c   1.000
_cell.angle_alpha   90.00
_cell.angle_beta   90.00
_cell.angle_gamma   90.00
#
_symmetry.space_group_name_H-M   'P 1'
#
loop_
_entity.id
_entity.type
_entity.pdbx_description
1 polymer ?
#
loop_
_entity_poly.entity_id
_entity_poly.type
_entity_poly.pdbx_seq_one_letter_code
_entity_poly.pdbx_strand_id
1 'polypeptide(L)'
;MNCHALVKKDSEALAPIRDSAQSGRPMHWIRVHKLPDFAYFTHRAHVAAGIGCVSCHGRIDEMEVVTQMMPLSMSWCLDCHRNPTPNRRPVSEVTNMRWTPPRDARLLAAQL
;
A
#
# COMPACT_ATOMS: atom_id res chain seq x y z
N MET A 1 22.67 -2.00 4.44
CA MET A 1 21.83 -2.02 5.65
C MET A 1 21.85 -0.63 6.28
N ASN A 2 20.71 -0.06 6.65
CA ASN A 2 20.63 1.25 7.31
C ASN A 2 20.39 1.08 8.82
N CYS A 3 19.14 1.11 9.31
CA CYS A 3 18.82 1.04 10.75
C CYS A 3 19.31 -0.23 11.44
N HIS A 4 19.13 -1.40 10.83
CA HIS A 4 19.48 -2.70 11.41
C HIS A 4 20.99 -3.00 11.42
N ALA A 5 21.84 -2.05 11.00
CA ALA A 5 23.25 -2.09 11.35
C ALA A 5 23.49 -1.84 12.85
N LEU A 6 22.58 -1.12 13.50
CA LEU A 6 22.66 -0.73 14.93
C LEU A 6 21.48 -1.29 15.74
N VAL A 7 20.27 -1.20 15.20
CA VAL A 7 19.03 -1.57 15.91
C VAL A 7 18.79 -3.07 15.80
N LYS A 8 18.71 -3.76 16.95
CA LYS A 8 18.49 -5.21 17.07
C LYS A 8 19.50 -6.04 16.23
N LYS A 9 20.73 -5.54 16.08
CA LYS A 9 21.75 -6.09 15.18
C LYS A 9 21.97 -7.61 15.34
N ASP A 10 21.86 -8.12 16.57
CA ASP A 10 22.11 -9.53 16.92
C ASP A 10 20.84 -10.41 16.96
N SER A 11 19.66 -9.87 16.61
CA SER A 11 18.40 -10.64 16.63
C SER A 11 18.42 -11.77 15.60
N GLU A 12 18.02 -12.98 16.01
CA GLU A 12 17.92 -14.15 15.12
C GLU A 12 16.93 -13.92 13.97
N ALA A 13 15.83 -13.20 14.21
CA ALA A 13 14.84 -12.87 13.19
C ALA A 13 15.42 -12.07 12.00
N LEU A 14 16.55 -11.38 12.21
CA LEU A 14 17.23 -10.61 11.18
C LEU A 14 18.36 -11.39 10.47
N ALA A 15 18.61 -12.66 10.85
CA ALA A 15 19.64 -13.46 10.20
C ALA A 15 19.49 -13.51 8.67
N PRO A 16 18.29 -13.76 8.09
CA PRO A 16 18.14 -13.78 6.63
C PRO A 16 18.49 -12.45 5.96
N ILE A 17 18.19 -11.32 6.63
CA ILE A 17 18.48 -9.99 6.11
C ILE A 17 19.99 -9.69 6.18
N ARG A 18 20.67 -10.12 7.24
CA ARG A 18 22.14 -9.98 7.35
C ARG A 18 22.84 -10.84 6.30
N ASP A 19 22.40 -12.07 6.12
CA ASP A 19 22.97 -12.99 5.12
C ASP A 19 22.79 -12.46 3.71
N SER A 20 21.61 -11.89 3.40
CA SER A 20 21.34 -11.20 2.14
C SER A 20 22.30 -10.02 1.93
N ALA A 21 22.53 -9.21 2.97
CA ALA A 21 23.43 -8.06 2.89
C ALA A 21 24.91 -8.45 2.71
N GLN A 22 25.37 -9.54 3.32
CA GLN A 22 26.76 -10.01 3.24
C GLN A 22 27.06 -10.74 1.93
N SER A 23 26.14 -11.61 1.51
CA SER A 23 26.31 -12.43 0.30
C SER A 23 26.01 -11.68 -1.00
N GLY A 24 25.33 -10.53 -0.91
CA GLY A 24 24.80 -9.80 -2.07
C GLY A 24 23.60 -10.48 -2.74
N ARG A 25 23.13 -11.63 -2.24
CA ARG A 25 21.96 -12.34 -2.76
C ARG A 25 20.69 -11.64 -2.25
N PRO A 26 19.77 -11.18 -3.12
CA PRO A 26 18.55 -10.50 -2.67
C PRO A 26 17.64 -11.38 -1.81
N MET A 27 16.96 -10.76 -0.85
CA MET A 27 15.94 -11.44 -0.06
C MET A 27 14.74 -11.85 -0.94
N HIS A 28 14.31 -13.09 -0.82
CA HIS A 28 13.17 -13.65 -1.56
C HIS A 28 11.85 -13.37 -0.85
N TRP A 29 11.34 -12.14 -1.00
CA TRP A 29 10.02 -11.79 -0.47
C TRP A 29 8.89 -12.48 -1.24
N ILE A 30 7.88 -12.95 -0.51
CA ILE A 30 6.65 -13.45 -1.11
C ILE A 30 5.78 -12.25 -1.48
N ARG A 31 5.49 -12.10 -2.77
CA ARG A 31 4.60 -11.03 -3.26
C ARG A 31 3.14 -11.41 -3.01
N VAL A 32 2.51 -10.75 -2.05
CA VAL A 32 1.10 -10.97 -1.67
C VAL A 32 0.13 -10.48 -2.75
N HIS A 33 0.30 -9.23 -3.20
CA HIS A 33 -0.55 -8.63 -4.23
C HIS A 33 0.06 -8.86 -5.62
N LYS A 34 -0.38 -9.92 -6.30
CA LYS A 34 0.06 -10.28 -7.66
C LYS A 34 -1.14 -10.28 -8.61
N LEU A 35 -1.18 -9.30 -9.51
CA LEU A 35 -2.12 -9.28 -10.63
C LEU A 35 -1.61 -10.21 -11.76
N PRO A 36 -2.51 -10.70 -12.63
CA PRO A 36 -2.11 -11.41 -13.83
C PRO A 36 -1.20 -10.56 -14.72
N ASP A 37 -0.21 -11.19 -15.37
CA ASP A 37 0.83 -10.48 -16.12
C ASP A 37 0.29 -9.74 -17.36
N PHE A 38 -0.89 -10.12 -17.86
CA PHE A 38 -1.57 -9.42 -18.96
C PHE A 38 -2.28 -8.13 -18.52
N ALA A 39 -2.38 -7.86 -17.22
CA ALA A 39 -3.00 -6.66 -16.67
C ALA A 39 -1.93 -5.68 -16.19
N TYR A 40 -1.74 -4.58 -16.93
CA TYR A 40 -0.82 -3.52 -16.52
C TYR A 40 -1.43 -2.66 -15.40
N PHE A 41 -0.67 -2.48 -14.32
CA PHE A 41 -1.04 -1.62 -13.19
C PHE A 41 0.06 -0.61 -12.88
N THR A 42 -0.33 0.64 -12.59
CA THR A 42 0.60 1.72 -12.21
C THR A 42 0.15 2.43 -10.94
N HIS A 43 1.00 2.43 -9.89
CA HIS A 43 0.73 3.17 -8.65
C HIS A 43 0.62 4.68 -8.89
N ARG A 44 1.41 5.21 -9.84
CA ARG A 44 1.54 6.66 -10.08
C ARG A 44 0.21 7.32 -10.37
N ALA A 45 -0.59 6.72 -11.26
CA ALA A 45 -1.88 7.29 -11.66
C ALA A 45 -2.86 7.37 -10.49
N HIS A 46 -2.91 6.33 -9.65
CA HIS A 46 -3.83 6.24 -8.53
C HIS A 46 -3.46 7.21 -7.40
N VAL A 47 -2.18 7.25 -7.02
CA VAL A 47 -1.67 8.17 -5.99
C VAL A 47 -1.87 9.63 -6.42
N ALA A 48 -1.56 9.96 -7.68
CA ALA A 48 -1.77 11.30 -8.22
C ALA A 48 -3.25 11.68 -8.31
N ALA A 49 -4.15 10.71 -8.48
CA ALA A 49 -5.59 10.90 -8.46
C ALA A 49 -6.19 10.99 -7.05
N GLY A 50 -5.37 10.97 -5.98
CA GLY A 50 -5.84 11.05 -4.61
C GLY A 50 -6.46 9.74 -4.11
N ILE A 51 -6.05 8.58 -4.64
CA ILE A 51 -6.47 7.27 -4.11
C ILE A 51 -5.49 6.83 -3.04
N GLY A 52 -5.98 6.67 -1.81
CA GLY A 52 -5.16 6.30 -0.66
C GLY A 52 -4.74 4.83 -0.64
N CYS A 53 -3.59 4.53 -0.01
CA CYS A 53 -3.08 3.17 0.15
C CYS A 53 -4.11 2.23 0.80
N VAL A 54 -4.84 2.73 1.80
CA VAL A 54 -5.87 1.99 2.55
C VAL A 54 -6.96 1.44 1.66
N SER A 55 -7.36 2.17 0.61
CA SER A 55 -8.47 1.77 -0.26
C SER A 55 -8.17 0.51 -1.07
N CYS A 56 -6.90 0.19 -1.30
CA CYS A 56 -6.49 -1.00 -2.06
C CYS A 56 -5.80 -2.06 -1.19
N HIS A 57 -5.03 -1.66 -0.19
CA HIS A 57 -4.22 -2.57 0.63
C HIS A 57 -4.77 -2.78 2.05
N GLY A 58 -5.84 -2.08 2.44
CA GLY A 58 -6.35 -2.09 3.81
C GLY A 58 -5.45 -1.35 4.80
N ARG A 59 -5.71 -1.54 6.09
CA ARG A 59 -4.95 -0.92 7.19
C ARG A 59 -3.61 -1.62 7.41
N ILE A 60 -2.66 -1.44 6.48
CA ILE A 60 -1.30 -1.99 6.57
C ILE A 60 -0.62 -1.62 7.91
N ASP A 61 -0.92 -0.45 8.47
CA ASP A 61 -0.40 -0.01 9.76
C ASP A 61 -0.87 -0.84 10.95
N GLU A 62 -1.93 -1.63 10.79
CA GLU A 62 -2.48 -2.56 11.78
C GLU A 62 -2.18 -4.03 11.42
N MET A 63 -1.48 -4.29 10.31
CA MET A 63 -1.11 -5.63 9.86
C MET A 63 0.27 -6.03 10.39
N GLU A 64 0.31 -7.03 11.26
CA GLU A 64 1.57 -7.68 11.67
C GLU A 64 2.23 -8.44 10.50
N VAL A 65 1.42 -9.10 9.68
CA VAL A 65 1.81 -9.74 8.43
C VAL A 65 0.88 -9.25 7.32
N VAL A 66 1.44 -8.81 6.20
CA VAL A 66 0.65 -8.29 5.08
C VAL A 66 -0.24 -9.38 4.50
N THR A 67 -1.54 -9.09 4.41
CA THR A 67 -2.55 -9.95 3.78
C THR A 67 -3.28 -9.19 2.68
N GLN A 68 -3.88 -9.93 1.75
CA GLN A 68 -4.70 -9.33 0.71
C GLN A 68 -6.12 -9.10 1.25
N MET A 69 -6.41 -7.86 1.64
CA MET A 69 -7.72 -7.47 2.17
C MET A 69 -8.76 -7.20 1.07
N MET A 70 -8.33 -6.63 -0.06
CA MET A 70 -9.20 -6.34 -1.21
C MET A 70 -9.01 -7.43 -2.27
N PRO A 71 -10.05 -7.79 -3.03
CA PRO A 71 -9.96 -8.88 -4.00
C PRO A 71 -9.04 -8.56 -5.19
N LEU A 72 -8.84 -7.27 -5.51
CA LEU A 72 -8.09 -6.79 -6.67
C LEU A 72 -8.50 -7.46 -8.00
N SER A 73 -9.78 -7.86 -8.08
CA SER A 73 -10.37 -8.44 -9.28
C SER A 73 -10.73 -7.34 -10.29
N MET A 74 -10.91 -7.73 -11.56
CA MET A 74 -11.28 -6.77 -12.61
C MET A 74 -12.59 -6.03 -12.31
N SER A 75 -13.63 -6.72 -11.82
CA SER A 75 -14.90 -6.09 -11.49
C SER A 75 -14.73 -5.04 -10.39
N TRP A 76 -14.00 -5.37 -9.33
CA TRP A 76 -13.71 -4.46 -8.22
C TRP A 76 -12.94 -3.21 -8.69
N CYS A 77 -11.93 -3.39 -9.55
CA CYS A 77 -11.22 -2.27 -10.16
C CYS A 77 -12.17 -1.41 -11.02
N LEU A 78 -13.00 -2.03 -11.87
CA LEU A 78 -13.92 -1.31 -12.75
C LEU A 78 -15.00 -0.55 -11.99
N ASP A 79 -15.50 -1.07 -10.87
CA ASP A 79 -16.48 -0.39 -10.05
C ASP A 79 -15.90 0.91 -9.47
N CYS A 80 -14.64 0.87 -9.02
CA CYS A 80 -13.91 2.08 -8.61
C CYS A 80 -13.63 3.02 -9.79
N HIS A 81 -13.22 2.50 -10.95
CA HIS A 81 -12.94 3.34 -12.12
C HIS A 81 -14.20 4.04 -12.66
N ARG A 82 -15.37 3.40 -12.55
CA ARG A 82 -16.66 3.99 -12.94
C ARG A 82 -17.14 5.06 -11.96
N ASN A 83 -16.86 4.87 -10.66
CA ASN A 83 -17.18 5.85 -9.63
C ASN A 83 -16.05 5.94 -8.58
N PRO A 84 -15.02 6.76 -8.83
CA PRO A 84 -13.86 6.84 -7.94
C PRO A 84 -14.10 7.72 -6.72
N THR A 85 -15.15 8.55 -6.72
CA THR A 85 -15.46 9.56 -5.70
C THR A 85 -15.43 9.01 -4.27
N PRO A 86 -15.98 7.82 -3.95
CA PRO A 86 -15.95 7.28 -2.59
C PRO A 86 -14.53 6.97 -2.07
N ASN A 87 -13.55 6.82 -2.97
CA ASN A 87 -12.17 6.44 -2.62
C ASN A 87 -11.18 7.61 -2.72
N ARG A 88 -11.61 8.75 -3.27
CA ARG A 88 -10.79 9.94 -3.41
C ARG A 88 -10.61 10.65 -2.07
N ARG A 89 -9.40 11.16 -1.87
CA ARG A 89 -8.99 11.99 -0.74
C ARG A 89 -7.98 13.04 -1.20
N PRO A 90 -7.69 14.06 -0.39
CA PRO A 90 -6.66 15.05 -0.70
C PRO A 90 -5.31 14.36 -0.95
N VAL A 91 -4.55 14.83 -1.94
CA VAL A 91 -3.27 14.20 -2.30
C VAL A 91 -2.29 14.16 -1.11
N SER A 92 -2.36 15.16 -0.23
CA SER A 92 -1.59 15.20 1.03
C SER A 92 -1.92 14.07 2.01
N GLU A 93 -3.09 13.44 1.87
CA GLU A 93 -3.61 12.42 2.78
C GLU A 93 -3.54 10.99 2.19
N VAL A 94 -2.93 10.82 1.00
CA VAL A 94 -2.87 9.51 0.31
C VAL A 94 -2.18 8.43 1.15
N THR A 95 -1.12 8.79 1.87
CA THR A 95 -0.39 7.88 2.77
C THR A 95 -0.90 7.91 4.22
N ASN A 96 -1.90 8.75 4.53
CA ASN A 96 -2.51 8.76 5.86
C ASN A 96 -3.47 7.57 5.98
N MET A 97 -3.05 6.58 6.76
CA MET A 97 -3.80 5.33 6.93
C MET A 97 -5.07 5.49 7.78
N ARG A 98 -5.21 6.62 8.48
CA ARG A 98 -6.33 6.91 9.40
C ARG A 98 -7.28 7.98 8.89
N TRP A 99 -7.03 8.51 7.69
CA TRP A 99 -7.88 9.53 7.11
C TRP A 99 -9.31 9.02 6.90
N THR A 100 -10.29 9.81 7.32
CA THR A 100 -11.70 9.58 7.07
C THR A 100 -12.30 10.80 6.36
N PRO A 101 -13.21 10.58 5.39
CA PRO A 101 -13.85 11.70 4.72
C PRO A 101 -14.69 12.50 5.72
N PRO A 102 -14.73 13.85 5.59
CA PRO A 102 -15.68 14.67 6.33
C PRO A 102 -17.12 14.17 6.11
N ARG A 103 -17.96 14.28 7.14
CA ARG A 103 -19.39 13.89 7.02
C ARG A 103 -20.15 14.77 6.02
N ASP A 104 -19.72 16.01 5.85
CA ASP A 104 -20.30 16.94 4.87
C ASP A 104 -19.62 16.75 3.50
N ALA A 105 -20.42 16.36 2.51
CA ALA A 105 -19.97 16.17 1.13
C ALA A 105 -19.42 17.45 0.50
N ARG A 106 -19.88 18.64 0.92
CA ARG A 106 -19.35 19.92 0.43
C ARG A 106 -17.93 20.17 0.93
N LEU A 107 -17.65 19.80 2.18
CA LEU A 107 -16.30 19.92 2.74
C LEU A 107 -15.35 18.94 2.08
N LEU A 108 -15.79 17.71 1.80
CA LEU A 108 -14.98 16.76 1.04
C LEU A 108 -14.67 17.32 -0.37
N ALA A 109 -15.68 17.84 -1.08
CA ALA A 109 -15.49 18.40 -2.42
C ALA A 109 -14.51 19.59 -2.46
N ALA A 110 -14.41 20.38 -1.39
CA ALA A 110 -13.48 21.50 -1.29
C ALA A 110 -12.01 21.08 -1.04
N GLN A 111 -11.79 19.82 -0.62
CA GLN A 111 -10.45 19.30 -0.30
C GLN A 111 -9.84 18.46 -1.44
N LEU A 112 -10.66 18.04 -2.41
CA LEU A 112 -10.26 17.22 -3.56
C LEU A 112 -9.78 18.07 -4.74
#